data_AF-A0A5K1DI12-F1
#
_entry.id   AF-A0A5K1DI12-F1
#
_cell.length_a   1.000
_cell.length_b   1.000
_cell.length_c   1.000
_cell.angle_alpha   90.00
_cell.angle_beta   90.00
_cell.angle_gamma   90.00
#
_symmetry.space_group_name_H-M   'P 1'
#
loop_
_entity.id
_entity.type
_entity.pdbx_description
1 polymer ?
#
loop_
_entity_poly.entity_id
_entity_poly.type
_entity_poly.pdbx_seq_one_letter_code
_entity_poly.pdbx_strand_id
1 'polypeptide(L)' 'RALSQANDVKAEGNKLFSSGSYEDALSQYAHALELAPEGPLSTEIRSICHANRAICFSKL' A
#
# COMPACT_ATOMS: atom_id res chain seq x y z
N ARG A 1 16.99 0.38 2.96
CA ARG A 1 16.25 0.67 4.21
C ARG A 1 14.81 1.15 3.92
N ALA A 2 14.58 2.11 3.01
CA ALA A 2 13.23 2.60 2.68
C ALA A 2 12.27 1.55 2.07
N LEU A 3 12.72 0.72 1.12
CA LEU A 3 11.85 -0.31 0.50
C LEU A 3 11.37 -1.41 1.46
N SER A 4 12.15 -1.70 2.50
CA SER A 4 11.71 -2.63 3.56
C SER A 4 10.57 -2.00 4.36
N GLN A 5 10.73 -0.73 4.76
CA GLN A 5 9.70 0.00 5.49
C GLN A 5 8.43 0.16 4.65
N ALA A 6 8.56 0.44 3.34
CA ALA A 6 7.43 0.48 2.42
C ALA A 6 6.69 -0.87 2.39
N ASN A 7 7.41 -2.00 2.43
CA ASN A 7 6.81 -3.33 2.50
C ASN A 7 6.07 -3.58 3.82
N ASP A 8 6.63 -3.14 4.94
CA ASP A 8 6.00 -3.26 6.26
C ASP A 8 4.70 -2.45 6.32
N VAL A 9 4.72 -1.21 5.83
CA VAL A 9 3.54 -0.33 5.76
C VAL A 9 2.48 -0.91 4.81
N LYS A 10 2.88 -1.41 3.64
CA LYS A 10 1.98 -2.15 2.73
C LYS A 10 1.34 -3.35 3.43
N ALA A 11 2.13 -4.14 4.18
CA ALA A 11 1.64 -5.30 4.89
C ALA A 11 0.62 -4.92 5.97
N GLU A 12 0.81 -3.78 6.64
CA GLU A 12 -0.18 -3.25 7.57
C GLU A 12 -1.48 -2.82 6.86
N GLY A 13 -1.37 -2.16 5.70
CA GLY A 13 -2.51 -1.88 4.83
C GLY A 13 -3.30 -3.14 4.45
N ASN A 14 -2.60 -4.25 4.16
CA ASN A 14 -3.23 -5.53 3.87
C ASN A 14 -4.02 -6.07 5.08
N LYS A 15 -3.50 -5.94 6.31
CA LYS A 15 -4.21 -6.38 7.52
C LYS A 15 -5.50 -5.58 7.72
N LEU A 16 -5.42 -4.25 7.58
CA LEU A 16 -6.58 -3.36 7.68
C LEU A 16 -7.62 -3.65 6.58
N PHE A 17 -7.16 -3.95 5.37
CA PHE A 17 -8.05 -4.38 4.30
C PHE A 17 -8.78 -5.68 4.66
N SER A 18 -8.08 -6.66 5.22
CA SER A 18 -8.66 -7.92 5.67
C SER A 18 -9.65 -7.74 6.84
N SER A 19 -9.49 -6.71 7.67
CA SER A 19 -10.46 -6.38 8.73
C SER A 19 -11.66 -5.56 8.25
N GLY A 20 -11.72 -5.20 6.96
CA GLY A 20 -12.78 -4.35 6.40
C GLY A 20 -12.56 -2.84 6.63
N SER A 21 -11.41 -2.44 7.19
CA SER A 21 -11.04 -1.05 7.45
C SER A 21 -10.43 -0.41 6.21
N TYR A 22 -11.26 -0.16 5.19
CA TYR A 22 -10.79 0.23 3.86
C TYR A 22 -10.19 1.65 3.81
N GLU A 23 -10.69 2.60 4.60
CA GLU A 23 -10.15 3.96 4.68
C GLU A 23 -8.74 3.99 5.32
N ASP A 24 -8.55 3.22 6.38
CA ASP A 24 -7.25 3.07 7.03
C ASP A 24 -6.26 2.32 6.12
N ALA A 25 -6.73 1.29 5.41
CA ALA A 25 -5.92 0.57 4.42
C ALA A 25 -5.44 1.51 3.30
N LEU A 26 -6.32 2.39 2.79
CA LEU A 26 -5.96 3.41 1.80
C LEU A 26 -4.83 4.31 2.29
N SER A 27 -4.90 4.76 3.54
CA SER A 27 -3.88 5.62 4.16
C SER A 27 -2.53 4.91 4.24
N GLN A 28 -2.51 3.64 4.64
CA GLN A 28 -1.27 2.85 4.67
C GLN A 28 -0.69 2.62 3.27
N TYR A 29 -1.51 2.27 2.27
CA TYR A 29 -0.99 2.13 0.90
C TYR A 29 -0.46 3.45 0.32
N ALA A 30 -1.06 4.59 0.67
CA ALA A 30 -0.54 5.90 0.28
C ALA A 30 0.85 6.16 0.92
N HIS A 31 1.00 5.88 2.21
CA HIS A 31 2.28 6.03 2.89
C HIS A 31 3.35 5.06 2.36
N ALA A 32 2.99 3.82 2.01
CA ALA A 32 3.91 2.89 1.35
C ALA A 32 4.43 3.41 0.01
N LEU A 33 3.60 4.16 -0.75
CA LEU A 33 4.01 4.79 -2.01
C LEU A 33 4.97 5.96 -1.79
N GLU A 34 4.83 6.73 -0.70
CA GLU A 34 5.76 7.80 -0.34
C GLU A 34 7.15 7.26 0.02
N LEU A 35 7.19 6.09 0.67
CA LEU A 35 8.44 5.39 1.02
C LEU A 35 9.07 4.63 -0.16
N ALA A 36 8.32 4.43 -1.25
CA ALA A 36 8.72 3.73 -2.45
C ALA A 36 8.89 4.71 -3.63
N PRO A 37 10.07 5.39 -3.74
CA PRO A 37 10.33 6.36 -4.80
C PRO A 37 10.28 5.69 -6.17
N GLU A 38 9.92 6.42 -7.22
CA GLU A 38 9.89 5.88 -8.59
C GLU A 38 11.23 5.27 -9.01
N GLY A 39 11.20 4.05 -9.56
CA GLY A 39 12.37 3.37 -10.08
C GLY A 39 12.21 1.85 -10.16
N PRO A 40 13.14 1.15 -10.82
CA PRO A 40 13.00 -0.29 -11.08
C PRO A 40 12.85 -1.14 -9.82
N LEU A 41 13.48 -0.73 -8.71
CA LEU A 41 13.46 -1.45 -7.44
C LEU A 41 12.14 -1.29 -6.67
N SER A 42 11.31 -0.31 -7.02
CA SER A 42 10.05 -0.01 -6.35
C SER A 42 8.83 -0.30 -7.22
N THR A 43 9.02 -0.60 -8.51
CA THR A 43 7.93 -0.85 -9.47
C THR A 43 6.92 -1.86 -8.93
N GLU A 44 7.39 -2.96 -8.36
CA GLU A 44 6.53 -4.01 -7.82
C GLU A 44 5.65 -3.49 -6.68
N ILE A 45 6.26 -2.90 -5.65
CA ILE A 45 5.51 -2.43 -4.48
C ILE A 45 4.54 -1.31 -4.84
N ARG A 46 4.94 -0.40 -5.74
CA ARG A 46 4.07 0.68 -6.24
C ARG A 46 2.86 0.12 -6.97
N SER A 47 3.07 -0.85 -7.86
CA SER A 47 2.01 -1.51 -8.62
C SER A 47 0.98 -2.17 -7.69
N ILE A 48 1.46 -2.91 -6.67
CA ILE A 48 0.60 -3.55 -5.69
C ILE A 48 -0.20 -2.50 -4.89
N CYS A 49 0.45 -1.44 -4.41
CA CYS A 49 -0.24 -0.40 -3.64
C CYS A 49 -1.33 0.29 -4.47
N HIS A 50 -1.07 0.60 -5.74
CA HIS A 50 -2.09 1.17 -6.63
C HIS A 50 -3.27 0.22 -6.86
N ALA A 51 -3.01 -1.06 -7.12
CA ALA A 51 -4.06 -2.07 -7.27
C ALA A 51 -4.90 -2.21 -6.00
N ASN A 52 -4.27 -2.32 -4.83
CA ASN A 52 -4.97 -2.45 -3.56
C ASN A 52 -5.81 -1.22 -3.24
N ARG A 53 -5.32 -0.01 -3.54
CA ARG A 53 -6.11 1.22 -3.39
C ARG A 53 -7.35 1.23 -4.28
N ALA A 54 -7.23 0.81 -5.55
CA ALA A 54 -8.38 0.70 -6.45
C ALA A 54 -9.44 -0.28 -5.92
N ILE A 55 -9.00 -1.41 -5.34
CA ILE A 55 -9.90 -2.37 -4.70
C ILE A 55 -10.56 -1.75 -3.46
N CYS A 56 -9.82 -1.01 -2.62
CA CYS A 56 -10.39 -0.32 -1.46
C CYS A 56 -11.51 0.64 -1.89
N PHE A 57 -11.28 1.46 -2.92
CA PHE A 57 -12.32 2.35 -3.45
C PHE A 57 -13.52 1.61 -4.01
N SER A 58 -13.36 0.37 -4.47
CA SER A 58 -14.47 -0.48 -4.91
C SER A 58 -15.23 -1.15 -3.76
N LYS A 59 -14.72 -1.06 -2.52
CA LYS A 59 -15.30 -1.67 -1.32
C LYS A 59 -15.89 -0.67 -0.33
N LEU A 60 -15.61 0.62 -0.52
CA LEU A 60 -16.29 1.74 0.14
C LEU A 60 -17.70 1.91 -0.41
#